data_AF-A0AAW0BQ65-F1
#
_entry.id   AF-A0AAW0BQ65-F1
#
_cell.length_a   1.000
_cell.length_b   1.000
_cell.length_c   1.000
_cell.angle_alpha   90.00
_cell.angle_beta   90.00
_cell.angle_gamma   90.00
#
_symmetry.space_group_name_H-M   'P 1'
#
loop_
_entity.id
_entity.type
_entity.pdbx_description
1 polymer ?
#
loop_
_entity_poly.entity_id
_entity_poly.type
_entity_poly.pdbx_seq_one_letter_code
_entity_poly.pdbx_strand_id
1 'polypeptide(L)'
;MRAPFPIRGGAKSRCTRRVWRDRVEDISKPEIRRLARSSGVKRTSNLMYAEIRGDLKAYLHTIAREAIAYSDHRRRDTSSKWQFRPAPR
;
A
#
# COMPACT_ATOMS: atom_id res chain seq x y z
N MET A 1 -16.62 41.60 -9.15
CA MET A 1 -16.67 41.19 -7.73
C MET A 1 -17.25 39.78 -7.66
N ARG A 2 -16.50 38.76 -7.21
CA ARG A 2 -16.99 37.38 -7.08
C ARG A 2 -17.26 37.09 -5.60
N ALA A 3 -18.47 36.65 -5.28
CA ALA A 3 -18.89 36.32 -3.92
C ALA A 3 -18.09 35.12 -3.34
N PRO A 4 -17.87 35.07 -2.01
CA PRO A 4 -17.20 33.95 -1.37
C PRO A 4 -18.13 32.73 -1.29
N PHE A 5 -17.59 31.54 -1.56
CA PHE A 5 -18.31 30.26 -1.47
C PHE A 5 -18.67 29.92 0.00
N PRO A 6 -19.86 29.35 0.28
CA PRO A 6 -20.22 28.97 1.63
C PRO A 6 -19.48 27.70 2.07
N ILE A 7 -18.71 27.80 3.15
CA ILE A 7 -18.16 26.68 3.89
C ILE A 7 -19.32 26.00 4.63
N ARG A 8 -19.85 24.93 4.05
CA ARG A 8 -20.80 24.05 4.73
C ARG A 8 -20.10 23.37 5.91
N GLY A 9 -20.28 23.94 7.09
CA GLY A 9 -20.09 23.24 8.35
C GLY A 9 -21.21 22.21 8.52
N GLY A 10 -20.83 20.96 8.73
CA GLY A 10 -21.80 19.91 9.07
C GLY A 10 -21.41 18.55 8.52
N ALA A 11 -20.51 17.84 9.23
CA ALA A 11 -20.42 16.37 9.23
C ALA A 11 -19.35 15.91 10.22
N LYS A 12 -19.58 16.06 11.53
CA LYS A 12 -18.85 15.24 12.52
C LYS A 12 -19.61 13.94 12.76
N SER A 13 -19.73 13.14 11.71
CA SER A 13 -19.62 11.69 11.84
C SER A 13 -18.20 11.35 11.43
N ARG A 14 -17.22 11.64 12.30
CA ARG A 14 -15.87 11.09 12.08
C ARG A 14 -15.93 9.64 12.53
N CYS A 15 -16.42 8.84 11.60
CA CYS A 15 -16.09 7.47 11.34
C CYS A 15 -15.14 6.88 12.38
N THR A 16 -15.65 5.91 13.13
CA THR A 16 -14.87 4.88 13.82
C THR A 16 -13.59 4.62 13.04
N ARG A 17 -12.43 4.82 13.69
CA ARG A 17 -11.12 4.51 13.11
C ARG A 17 -11.18 3.09 12.60
N ARG A 18 -11.11 2.89 11.28
CA ARG A 18 -11.09 1.54 10.71
C ARG A 18 -9.88 0.83 11.28
N VAL A 19 -10.13 -0.20 12.09
CA VAL A 19 -9.08 -1.10 12.55
C VAL A 19 -8.69 -1.93 11.34
N TRP A 20 -7.53 -1.64 10.77
CA TRP A 20 -6.98 -2.42 9.68
C TRP A 20 -6.53 -3.76 10.27
N ARG A 21 -7.17 -4.84 9.81
CA ARG A 21 -6.70 -6.22 10.01
C ARG A 21 -5.75 -6.57 8.87
N ASP A 22 -4.98 -7.64 9.04
CA ASP A 22 -4.18 -8.20 7.95
C ASP A 22 -5.10 -8.50 6.76
N ARG A 23 -4.80 -7.89 5.60
CA ARG A 23 -5.50 -8.07 4.32
C ARG A 23 -4.70 -8.94 3.36
N VAL A 24 -3.77 -9.73 3.89
CA VAL A 24 -2.83 -10.50 3.07
C VAL A 24 -3.56 -11.61 2.31
N GLU A 25 -4.67 -12.10 2.87
CA GLU A 25 -5.55 -13.11 2.30
C GLU A 25 -6.36 -12.57 1.12
N ASP A 26 -6.62 -11.25 1.09
CA ASP A 26 -7.35 -10.58 0.01
C ASP A 26 -6.54 -10.57 -1.30
N ILE A 27 -5.21 -10.77 -1.23
CA ILE A 27 -4.37 -10.99 -2.41
C ILE A 27 -4.75 -12.33 -3.02
N SER A 28 -5.56 -12.28 -4.06
CA SER A 28 -6.27 -13.43 -4.59
C SER A 28 -5.33 -14.33 -5.41
N LYS A 29 -5.62 -15.64 -5.44
CA LYS A 29 -4.91 -16.61 -6.29
C LYS A 29 -4.79 -16.18 -7.77
N PRO A 30 -5.82 -15.57 -8.42
CA PRO A 30 -5.67 -15.10 -9.80
C PRO A 30 -4.69 -13.93 -9.93
N GLU A 31 -4.55 -13.04 -8.95
CA GLU A 31 -3.57 -11.94 -9.00
C GLU A 31 -2.13 -12.47 -8.94
N ILE A 32 -1.86 -13.41 -8.03
CA ILE A 32 -0.55 -14.07 -7.95
C ILE A 32 -0.27 -14.84 -9.25
N ARG A 33 -1.29 -15.46 -9.85
CA ARG A 33 -1.16 -16.11 -11.15
C ARG A 33 -0.84 -15.11 -12.26
N ARG A 34 -1.47 -13.93 -12.30
CA ARG A 34 -1.15 -12.87 -13.27
C ARG A 34 0.30 -12.44 -13.13
N LEU A 35 0.77 -12.17 -11.92
CA LEU A 35 2.17 -11.82 -11.63
C LEU A 35 3.15 -12.90 -12.11
N ALA A 36 2.91 -14.15 -11.72
CA ALA A 36 3.75 -15.28 -12.11
C ALA A 36 3.81 -15.47 -13.64
N ARG A 37 2.70 -15.25 -14.34
CA ARG A 37 2.67 -15.34 -15.81
C ARG A 37 3.43 -14.18 -16.46
N SER A 38 3.28 -12.96 -15.95
CA SER A 38 4.07 -11.81 -16.41
C SER A 38 5.57 -11.99 -16.19
N SER A 39 5.97 -12.72 -15.14
CA SER A 39 7.37 -13.04 -14.86
C SER A 39 7.88 -14.31 -15.55
N GLY A 40 7.11 -14.93 -16.46
CA GLY A 40 7.54 -16.09 -17.25
C GLY A 40 7.43 -17.46 -16.54
N VAL A 41 6.74 -17.55 -15.41
CA VAL A 41 6.59 -18.80 -14.64
C VAL A 41 5.56 -19.73 -15.30
N LYS A 42 6.04 -20.89 -15.77
CA LYS A 42 5.23 -21.86 -16.54
C LYS A 42 4.25 -22.66 -15.68
N ARG A 43 4.66 -23.06 -14.46
CA ARG A 43 3.86 -23.83 -13.50
C ARG A 43 4.02 -23.23 -12.10
N THR A 44 2.91 -23.06 -11.39
CA THR A 44 2.89 -22.53 -10.02
C THR A 44 2.30 -23.59 -9.13
N SER A 45 3.03 -24.01 -8.09
CA SER A 45 2.56 -24.96 -7.09
C SER A 45 1.68 -24.27 -6.03
N ASN A 46 0.88 -25.04 -5.31
CA ASN A 46 -0.05 -24.48 -4.31
C ASN A 46 0.66 -23.83 -3.11
N LEU A 47 1.85 -24.31 -2.73
CA LEU A 47 2.62 -23.77 -1.60
C LEU A 47 3.08 -22.32 -1.85
N MET A 48 3.36 -21.99 -3.11
CA MET A 48 3.85 -20.67 -3.51
C MET A 48 2.85 -19.54 -3.26
N TYR A 49 1.55 -19.84 -3.16
CA TYR A 49 0.55 -18.80 -2.88
C TYR A 49 0.72 -18.19 -1.49
N ALA A 50 1.06 -19.01 -0.49
CA ALA A 50 1.29 -18.54 0.87
C ALA A 50 2.64 -17.83 0.99
N GLU A 51 3.67 -18.37 0.35
CA GLU A 51 5.02 -17.80 0.36
C GLU A 51 5.06 -16.38 -0.23
N ILE A 52 4.49 -16.20 -1.43
CA ILE A 52 4.46 -14.90 -2.12
C ILE A 52 3.71 -13.84 -1.32
N ARG A 53 2.68 -14.25 -0.57
CA ARG A 53 1.94 -13.35 0.33
C ARG A 53 2.81 -12.88 1.50
N GLY A 54 3.62 -13.77 2.07
CA GLY A 54 4.60 -13.43 3.12
C GLY A 54 5.68 -12.49 2.61
N ASP A 55 6.28 -12.81 1.46
CA ASP A 55 7.31 -11.99 0.82
C ASP A 55 6.81 -10.59 0.48
N LEU A 56 5.60 -10.49 -0.05
CA LEU A 56 5.00 -9.20 -0.39
C LEU A 56 4.76 -8.35 0.86
N LYS A 57 4.32 -8.96 1.97
CA LYS A 57 4.16 -8.26 3.25
C LYS A 57 5.51 -7.74 3.76
N ALA A 58 6.55 -8.55 3.72
CA ALA A 58 7.89 -8.16 4.16
C ALA A 58 8.44 -7.01 3.30
N TYR A 59 8.31 -7.09 1.98
CA TYR A 59 8.76 -6.06 1.05
C TYR A 59 8.06 -4.72 1.27
N LEU A 60 6.73 -4.73 1.39
CA LEU A 60 5.95 -3.52 1.64
C LEU A 60 6.26 -2.91 3.01
N HIS A 61 6.56 -3.73 4.01
CA HIS A 61 6.94 -3.24 5.33
C HIS A 61 8.28 -2.51 5.31
N THR A 62 9.28 -3.01 4.56
CA THR A 62 10.55 -2.32 4.37
C THR A 62 10.37 -0.97 3.68
N ILE A 63 9.61 -0.94 2.59
CA ILE A 63 9.26 0.30 1.87
C ILE A 63 8.52 1.29 2.78
N ALA A 64 7.52 0.83 3.52
CA ALA A 64 6.74 1.71 4.39
C ALA A 64 7.61 2.32 5.50
N ARG A 65 8.55 1.56 6.06
CA ARG A 65 9.50 2.07 7.06
C ARG A 65 10.40 3.17 6.51
N GLU A 66 10.98 2.94 5.34
CA GLU A 66 11.78 3.94 4.64
C GLU A 66 10.95 5.20 4.32
N ALA A 67 9.68 5.03 3.93
CA ALA A 67 8.78 6.14 3.64
C ALA A 67 8.50 6.98 4.88
N ILE A 68 8.18 6.32 5.99
CA ILE A 68 7.89 6.98 7.27
C ILE A 68 9.12 7.71 7.79
N ALA A 69 10.29 7.04 7.80
CA ALA A 69 11.55 7.64 8.24
C ALA A 69 11.88 8.89 7.42
N TYR A 70 11.63 8.85 6.11
CA TYR A 70 11.89 9.96 5.22
C TYR A 70 10.89 11.12 5.38
N SER A 71 9.59 10.82 5.58
CA SER A 71 8.59 11.85 5.86
C SER A 71 8.79 12.51 7.22
N ASP A 72 9.20 11.73 8.23
CA ASP A 72 9.45 12.20 9.59
C ASP A 72 10.66 13.15 9.62
N HIS A 73 11.74 12.79 8.92
CA HIS A 73 12.89 13.68 8.71
C HIS A 73 12.48 15.03 8.10
N ARG A 74 11.45 15.05 7.24
CA ARG A 74 10.92 16.26 6.59
C ARG A 74 9.76 16.93 7.33
N ARG A 75 9.35 16.44 8.52
CA ARG A 75 8.20 16.92 9.30
C ARG A 75 6.92 17.06 8.48
N ARG A 76 6.63 16.07 7.60
CA ARG A 76 5.41 16.04 6.80
C ARG A 76 4.51 14.89 7.24
N ASP A 77 3.24 15.20 7.42
CA ASP A 77 2.23 14.18 7.74
C ASP A 77 1.81 13.35 6.52
N THR A 78 2.21 13.78 5.32
CA THR A 78 1.87 13.13 4.04
C THR A 78 3.12 12.56 3.38
N SER A 79 3.15 11.24 3.21
CA SER A 79 4.16 10.56 2.40
C SER A 79 3.96 10.89 0.91
N SER A 80 4.96 11.51 0.28
CA SER A 80 4.91 11.89 -1.14
C SER A 80 5.45 10.81 -2.08
N LYS A 81 4.70 10.50 -3.15
CA LYS A 81 4.98 9.47 -4.17
C LYS A 81 6.37 9.55 -4.83
N TRP A 82 6.97 10.73 -4.90
CA TRP A 82 8.08 11.03 -5.83
C TRP A 82 9.45 10.43 -5.46
N GLN A 83 9.64 9.86 -4.27
CA GLN A 83 10.98 9.50 -3.79
C GLN A 83 11.24 8.01 -3.57
N PHE A 84 10.24 7.15 -3.78
CA PHE A 84 10.46 5.70 -3.78
C PHE A 84 11.01 5.22 -5.12
N ARG A 85 12.32 5.39 -5.32
CA ARG A 85 13.04 4.63 -6.35
C ARG A 85 13.59 3.37 -5.66
N PRO A 86 13.12 2.16 -6.01
CA PRO A 86 13.76 0.96 -5.50
C PRO A 86 15.22 0.97 -5.96
N ALA A 87 16.15 0.80 -5.02
CA ALA A 87 17.56 0.62 -5.34
C ALA A 87 17.70 -0.63 -6.23
N PRO A 88 18.54 -0.60 -7.28
CA PRO A 88 18.85 -1.81 -8.03
C PRO A 88 19.52 -2.79 -7.06
N ARG A 89 18.94 -3.99 -6.94
CA ARG A 89 19.61 -5.12 -6.31
C ARG A 89 20.56 -5.76 -7.31
#